data_AF-A0A1E3LZX1-F1
#
_entry.id   AF-A0A1E3LZX1-F1
#
_cell.length_a   1.000
_cell.length_b   1.000
_cell.length_c   1.000
_cell.angle_alpha   90.00
_cell.angle_beta   90.00
_cell.angle_gamma   90.00
#
_symmetry.space_group_name_H-M   'P 1'
#
loop_
_entity.id
_entity.type
_entity.pdbx_description
1 polymer ?
#
loop_
_entity_poly.entity_id
_entity_poly.type
_entity_poly.pdbx_seq_one_letter_code
_entity_poly.pdbx_strand_id
1 'polypeptide(L)'
;MARAELHSGPPLGLLSDNEAIIYRALDQAAREGRPCPANEELSALLGCSSDSTSPTIVTRLDRRGYIRVQRYQRSRQVTIIRTGMSTAEPASKAPHWRDRPKNIPAPAPDSIKAKRPDTFSQIVMAANRERRPIADFLADLVWIGFDAFKQEEAQS
;
A
#
# COMPACT_ATOMS: atom_id res chain seq x y z
N MET A 1 -25.69 10.15 -24.57
CA MET A 1 -24.28 10.42 -24.89
C MET A 1 -23.77 11.47 -23.91
N ALA A 2 -22.92 11.06 -22.96
CA ALA A 2 -22.44 11.95 -21.90
C ALA A 2 -21.39 12.92 -22.45
N ARG A 3 -21.61 14.21 -22.19
CA ARG A 3 -20.75 15.34 -22.56
C ARG A 3 -19.45 15.21 -21.75
N ALA A 4 -18.32 14.99 -22.43
CA ALA A 4 -17.03 14.99 -21.76
C ALA A 4 -16.74 16.42 -21.27
N GLU A 5 -16.90 16.67 -19.97
CA GLU A 5 -16.43 17.90 -19.36
C GLU A 5 -14.92 17.98 -19.57
N LEU A 6 -14.48 18.99 -20.33
CA LEU A 6 -13.09 19.32 -20.52
C LEU A 6 -12.50 19.69 -19.15
N HIS A 7 -11.94 18.71 -18.45
CA HIS A 7 -11.19 18.94 -17.23
C HIS A 7 -9.93 19.69 -17.63
N SER A 8 -9.94 21.01 -17.43
CA SER A 8 -8.81 21.89 -17.72
C SER A 8 -7.68 21.61 -16.74
N GLY A 9 -6.89 20.57 -17.01
CA GLY A 9 -5.65 20.29 -16.30
C GLY A 9 -4.59 21.36 -16.55
N PRO A 10 -3.57 21.47 -15.69
CA PRO A 10 -2.48 22.43 -15.85
C PRO A 10 -1.70 22.20 -17.16
N PRO A 11 -1.09 23.26 -17.73
CA PRO A 11 -0.34 23.15 -18.98
C PRO A 11 0.91 22.27 -18.82
N LEU A 12 1.15 21.40 -19.80
CA LEU A 12 2.28 20.44 -19.76
C LEU A 12 3.66 21.11 -19.89
N GLY A 13 3.74 22.33 -20.42
CA GLY A 13 5.00 23.07 -20.58
C GLY A 13 5.69 23.49 -19.28
N LEU A 14 5.03 23.27 -18.12
CA LEU A 14 5.61 23.53 -16.79
C LEU A 14 6.18 22.27 -16.14
N LEU A 15 6.16 21.12 -16.82
CA LEU A 15 6.77 19.90 -16.32
C LEU A 15 8.29 19.97 -16.58
N SER A 16 9.07 19.63 -15.55
CA SER A 16 10.48 19.25 -15.74
C SER A 16 10.58 18.00 -16.61
N ASP A 17 11.76 17.75 -17.20
CA ASP A 17 11.97 16.60 -18.09
C ASP A 17 11.59 15.27 -17.44
N ASN A 18 12.02 15.05 -16.19
CA ASN A 18 11.69 13.83 -15.45
C ASN A 18 10.18 13.70 -15.15
N GLU A 19 9.50 14.82 -14.89
CA GLU A 19 8.04 14.81 -14.74
C GLU A 19 7.34 14.52 -16.06
N ALA A 20 7.84 15.08 -17.16
CA ALA A 20 7.30 14.84 -18.49
C ALA A 20 7.44 13.38 -18.91
N ILE A 21 8.57 12.73 -18.59
CA ILE A 21 8.81 11.30 -18.82
C ILE A 21 7.78 10.46 -18.06
N ILE A 22 7.66 10.66 -16.74
CA ILE A 22 6.71 9.89 -15.93
C ILE A 22 5.26 10.19 -16.34
N TYR A 23 4.91 11.45 -16.58
CA TYR A 23 3.57 11.82 -17.03
C TYR A 23 3.20 11.11 -18.34
N ARG A 24 4.11 11.07 -19.33
CA ARG A 24 3.88 10.40 -20.62
C ARG A 24 3.70 8.90 -20.45
N ALA A 25 4.50 8.25 -19.59
CA ALA A 25 4.36 6.83 -19.31
C ALA A 25 2.98 6.51 -18.70
N LEU A 26 2.51 7.33 -17.76
CA LEU A 26 1.20 7.20 -17.14
C LEU A 26 0.06 7.49 -18.13
N ASP A 27 0.18 8.54 -18.96
CA ASP A 27 -0.81 8.87 -19.99
C ASP A 27 -0.95 7.76 -21.03
N GLN A 28 0.17 7.16 -21.44
CA GLN A 28 0.17 6.02 -22.36
C GLN A 28 -0.54 4.81 -21.74
N ALA A 29 -0.20 4.45 -20.50
CA ALA A 29 -0.83 3.33 -19.81
C ALA A 29 -2.35 3.56 -19.63
N ALA A 30 -2.77 4.79 -19.34
CA ALA A 30 -4.19 5.15 -19.24
C ALA A 30 -4.93 5.06 -20.59
N ARG A 31 -4.32 5.53 -21.68
CA ARG A 31 -4.90 5.44 -23.03
C ARG A 31 -5.06 4.00 -23.51
N GLU A 32 -4.13 3.13 -23.15
CA GLU A 32 -4.14 1.72 -23.54
C GLU A 32 -4.94 0.84 -22.57
N GLY A 33 -5.47 1.40 -21.48
CA GLY A 33 -6.16 0.63 -20.44
C GLY A 33 -5.27 -0.41 -19.77
N ARG A 34 -3.94 -0.16 -19.68
CA ARG A 34 -2.98 -1.03 -19.01
C ARG A 34 -2.88 -0.71 -17.52
N PRO A 35 -2.40 -1.67 -16.69
CA PRO A 35 -2.06 -1.40 -15.30
C PRO A 35 -1.10 -0.21 -15.16
N CYS A 36 -1.21 0.52 -14.05
CA CYS A 36 -0.25 1.57 -13.76
C CYS A 36 1.17 0.98 -13.67
N PRO A 37 2.16 1.58 -14.34
CA PRO A 37 3.56 1.16 -14.25
C PRO A 37 4.06 1.09 -12.81
N ALA A 38 4.88 0.07 -12.55
CA ALA A 38 5.54 -0.14 -11.27
C ALA A 38 6.63 0.91 -11.01
N ASN A 39 7.08 1.07 -9.77
CA ASN A 39 8.10 2.07 -9.46
C ASN A 39 9.43 1.74 -10.14
N GLU A 40 9.76 0.46 -10.25
CA GLU A 40 10.95 -0.07 -10.92
C GLU A 40 10.95 0.30 -12.40
N GLU A 41 9.80 0.14 -13.08
CA GLU A 41 9.63 0.52 -14.48
C GLU A 41 9.79 2.03 -14.68
N LEU A 42 9.21 2.84 -13.79
CA LEU A 42 9.36 4.30 -13.84
C LEU A 42 10.80 4.73 -13.55
N SER A 43 11.50 4.07 -12.64
CA SER A 43 12.90 4.37 -12.33
C SER A 43 13.81 4.01 -13.50
N ALA A 44 13.52 2.91 -14.21
CA ALA A 44 14.22 2.53 -15.43
C ALA A 44 14.06 3.59 -16.53
N LEU A 45 12.85 4.15 -16.71
CA LEU A 45 12.62 5.24 -17.66
C LEU A 45 13.39 6.52 -17.31
N LEU A 46 13.62 6.77 -16.03
CA LEU A 46 14.40 7.92 -15.55
C LEU A 46 15.92 7.67 -15.57
N GLY A 47 16.38 6.45 -15.84
CA GLY A 47 17.78 6.07 -15.70
C GLY A 47 18.32 6.23 -14.27
N CYS A 48 17.44 6.19 -13.27
CA CYS A 48 17.78 6.45 -11.87
C CYS A 48 17.80 5.14 -11.06
N SER A 49 18.82 4.94 -10.25
CA SER A 49 18.95 3.77 -9.35
C SER A 49 18.26 3.95 -8.00
N SER A 50 17.69 5.13 -7.74
CA SER A 50 17.04 5.44 -6.45
C SER A 50 15.56 5.04 -6.46
N ASP A 51 15.18 4.19 -5.50
CA ASP A 51 13.81 3.73 -5.29
C ASP A 51 12.82 4.85 -4.92
N SER A 52 13.34 5.99 -4.45
CA SER A 52 12.53 7.10 -3.95
C SER A 52 12.21 8.17 -5.01
N THR A 53 12.96 8.23 -6.10
CA THR A 53 12.83 9.31 -7.10
C THR A 53 11.49 9.24 -7.83
N SER A 54 11.16 8.07 -8.39
CA SER A 54 9.92 7.82 -9.11
C SER A 54 8.65 8.08 -8.28
N PRO A 55 8.48 7.51 -7.06
CA PRO A 55 7.30 7.78 -6.25
C PRO A 55 7.19 9.25 -5.79
N THR A 56 8.33 9.95 -5.64
CA THR A 56 8.34 11.38 -5.32
C THR A 56 7.80 12.21 -6.49
N ILE A 57 8.24 11.92 -7.72
CA ILE A 57 7.76 12.61 -8.93
C ILE A 57 6.26 12.36 -9.13
N VAL A 58 5.79 11.12 -8.96
CA VAL A 58 4.35 10.80 -9.05
C VAL A 58 3.55 11.60 -8.01
N THR A 59 4.03 11.67 -6.76
CA THR A 59 3.39 12.46 -5.71
C THR A 59 3.38 13.96 -6.06
N ARG A 60 4.43 14.46 -6.71
CA ARG A 60 4.51 15.85 -7.17
C ARG A 60 3.51 16.13 -8.30
N LEU A 61 3.38 15.23 -9.28
CA LEU A 61 2.39 15.34 -10.35
C LEU A 61 0.95 15.36 -9.82
N ASP A 62 0.65 14.52 -8.82
CA ASP A 62 -0.65 14.46 -8.13
C ASP A 62 -0.95 15.77 -7.40
N ARG A 63 -0.01 16.24 -6.56
CA ARG A 63 -0.14 17.52 -5.85
C ARG A 63 -0.30 18.72 -6.79
N ARG A 64 0.34 18.68 -7.96
CA ARG A 64 0.26 19.74 -8.98
C ARG A 64 -0.99 19.63 -9.86
N GLY A 65 -1.84 18.61 -9.69
CA GLY A 65 -3.10 18.46 -10.41
C GLY A 65 -2.96 17.95 -11.85
N TYR A 66 -1.83 17.34 -12.22
CA TYR A 66 -1.68 16.70 -13.53
C TYR A 66 -2.35 15.32 -13.56
N ILE A 67 -2.32 14.63 -12.43
CA ILE A 67 -2.88 13.30 -12.24
C ILE A 67 -3.67 13.24 -10.92
N ARG A 68 -4.46 12.20 -10.75
CA ARG A 68 -5.03 11.79 -9.46
C ARG A 68 -4.61 10.35 -9.18
N VAL A 69 -4.06 10.11 -7.99
CA VAL A 69 -3.58 8.76 -7.60
C VAL A 69 -4.51 8.14 -6.57
N GLN A 70 -5.06 6.97 -6.89
CA GLN A 70 -5.77 6.10 -5.96
C GLN A 70 -4.86 4.93 -5.55
N ARG A 71 -4.57 4.80 -4.25
CA ARG A 71 -3.62 3.80 -3.71
C ARG A 71 -4.32 2.60 -3.08
N TYR A 72 -3.85 1.41 -3.43
CA TYR A 72 -4.28 0.11 -2.91
C TYR A 72 -3.09 -0.63 -2.27
N GLN A 73 -3.33 -1.74 -1.56
CA GLN A 73 -2.29 -2.51 -0.81
C GLN A 73 -0.99 -2.75 -1.60
N ARG A 74 -1.08 -3.09 -2.89
CA ARG A 74 0.08 -3.47 -3.72
C ARG A 74 0.12 -2.76 -5.07
N SER A 75 -0.72 -1.77 -5.27
CA SER A 75 -0.95 -1.19 -6.59
C SER A 75 -1.57 0.19 -6.47
N ARG A 76 -1.63 0.88 -7.60
CA ARG A 76 -2.29 2.17 -7.71
C ARG A 76 -3.02 2.26 -9.02
N GLN A 77 -4.09 3.03 -9.02
CA GLN A 77 -4.75 3.49 -10.23
C GLN A 77 -4.46 4.97 -10.38
N VAL A 78 -4.14 5.39 -11.59
CA VAL A 78 -3.84 6.79 -11.90
C VAL A 78 -4.84 7.29 -12.93
N THR A 79 -5.47 8.41 -12.64
CA THR A 79 -6.31 9.15 -13.58
C THR A 79 -5.54 10.36 -14.08
N ILE A 80 -5.49 10.55 -15.40
CA ILE A 80 -4.93 11.73 -16.02
C ILE A 80 -5.98 12.83 -16.00
N ILE A 81 -5.74 13.92 -15.28
CA ILE A 81 -6.76 14.98 -15.08
C ILE A 81 -7.19 15.58 -16.41
N ARG A 82 -6.22 15.87 -17.30
CA ARG A 82 -6.49 16.55 -18.58
C ARG A 82 -7.36 15.73 -19.54
N THR A 83 -7.28 14.41 -19.50
CA THR A 83 -8.01 13.52 -20.43
C THR A 83 -9.16 12.79 -19.77
N GLY A 84 -9.22 12.75 -18.43
CA GLY A 84 -10.16 11.94 -17.66
C GLY A 84 -9.88 10.42 -17.74
N MET A 85 -8.88 9.99 -18.51
CA MET A 85 -8.57 8.57 -18.70
C MET A 85 -7.84 8.01 -17.48
N SER A 86 -8.13 6.76 -17.14
CA SER A 86 -7.50 6.07 -16.01
C SER A 86 -6.78 4.82 -16.46
N THR A 87 -5.67 4.49 -15.78
CA THR A 87 -5.05 3.17 -15.89
C THR A 87 -6.03 2.08 -15.46
N ALA A 88 -5.76 0.84 -15.85
CA ALA A 88 -6.58 -0.31 -15.47
C ALA A 88 -6.80 -0.35 -13.95
N GLU A 89 -7.98 -0.82 -13.55
CA GLU A 89 -8.24 -1.13 -12.16
C GLU A 89 -7.29 -2.24 -11.68
N PRO A 90 -6.72 -2.13 -10.48
CA PRO A 90 -5.87 -3.18 -9.96
C PRO A 90 -6.68 -4.42 -9.58
N ALA A 91 -6.04 -5.58 -9.72
CA ALA A 91 -6.64 -6.88 -9.39
C ALA A 91 -7.08 -7.00 -7.91
N SER A 92 -6.45 -6.26 -7.00
CA SER A 92 -6.85 -6.17 -5.59
C SER A 92 -7.18 -4.73 -5.22
N LYS A 93 -8.42 -4.51 -4.75
CA LYS A 93 -8.93 -3.21 -4.30
C LYS A 93 -8.82 -3.01 -2.78
N ALA A 94 -8.13 -3.91 -2.07
CA ALA A 94 -7.96 -3.80 -0.63
C ALA A 94 -7.27 -2.47 -0.27
N PRO A 95 -7.85 -1.67 0.66
CA PRO A 95 -7.23 -0.43 1.09
C PRO A 95 -5.81 -0.67 1.63
N HIS A 96 -4.88 0.21 1.31
CA HIS A 96 -3.49 0.08 1.78
C HIS A 96 -3.34 0.33 3.29
N TRP A 97 -4.34 0.91 3.95
CA TRP A 97 -4.40 1.04 5.40
C TRP A 97 -5.11 -0.18 6.02
N ARG A 98 -4.65 -0.61 7.20
CA ARG A 98 -5.35 -1.57 8.04
C ARG A 98 -6.03 -0.80 9.16
N ASP A 99 -7.32 -1.04 9.42
CA ASP A 99 -7.92 -0.60 10.68
C ASP A 99 -7.35 -1.49 11.79
N ARG A 100 -6.24 -1.04 12.40
CA ARG A 100 -5.66 -1.72 13.54
C ARG A 100 -6.06 -0.91 14.77
N PRO A 101 -6.89 -1.44 15.68
CA PRO A 101 -7.15 -0.77 16.94
C PRO A 101 -5.80 -0.54 17.65
N LYS A 102 -5.48 0.73 17.94
CA LYS A 102 -4.17 1.14 18.47
C LYS A 102 -3.86 0.54 19.86
N ASN A 103 -4.87 0.01 20.54
CA ASN A 103 -4.81 -0.45 21.92
C ASN A 103 -4.84 -1.98 22.08
N ILE A 104 -4.56 -2.74 21.02
CA ILE A 104 -4.40 -4.19 21.19
C ILE A 104 -2.99 -4.45 21.74
N PRO A 105 -2.84 -5.05 22.94
CA PRO A 105 -1.55 -5.45 23.46
C PRO A 105 -1.06 -6.69 22.69
N ALA A 106 -0.62 -6.48 21.44
CA ALA A 106 -0.03 -7.53 20.63
C ALA A 106 1.50 -7.35 20.60
N PRO A 107 2.29 -8.27 21.18
CA PRO A 107 3.73 -8.27 20.98
C PRO A 107 4.04 -8.32 19.48
N ALA A 108 5.05 -7.57 19.06
CA ALA A 108 5.49 -7.59 17.67
C ALA A 108 5.96 -9.03 17.32
N PRO A 109 5.47 -9.63 16.22
CA PRO A 109 5.87 -10.97 15.78
C PRO A 109 7.39 -11.16 15.77
N ASP A 110 8.13 -10.16 15.27
CA ASP A 110 9.60 -10.20 15.21
C ASP A 110 10.26 -10.26 16.59
N SER A 111 9.67 -9.62 17.59
CA SER A 111 10.18 -9.69 18.97
C SER A 111 10.01 -11.08 19.57
N ILE A 112 8.93 -11.80 19.25
CA ILE A 112 8.72 -13.18 19.70
C ILE A 112 9.68 -14.10 18.95
N LYS A 113 9.78 -13.96 17.63
CA LYS A 113 10.69 -14.75 16.79
C LYS A 113 12.14 -14.64 17.25
N ALA A 114 12.59 -13.44 17.62
CA ALA A 114 13.95 -13.22 18.12
C ALA A 114 14.19 -13.88 19.49
N LYS A 115 13.21 -13.88 20.39
CA LYS A 115 13.36 -14.41 21.76
C LYS A 115 13.08 -15.92 21.86
N ARG A 116 12.11 -16.41 21.10
CA ARG A 116 11.52 -17.76 21.18
C ARG A 116 11.12 -18.25 19.78
N PRO A 117 12.09 -18.61 18.92
CA PRO A 117 11.82 -18.97 17.52
C PRO A 117 10.93 -20.21 17.36
N ASP A 118 11.08 -21.21 18.23
CA ASP A 118 10.26 -22.44 18.17
C ASP A 118 8.81 -22.15 18.55
N THR A 119 8.60 -21.39 19.63
CA THR A 119 7.27 -20.93 20.05
C THR A 119 6.62 -20.08 18.98
N PHE A 120 7.38 -19.18 18.35
CA PHE A 120 6.85 -18.38 17.23
C PHE A 120 6.36 -19.26 16.08
N SER A 121 7.14 -20.29 15.71
CA SER A 121 6.75 -21.23 14.66
C SER A 121 5.47 -21.98 15.01
N GLN A 122 5.32 -22.42 16.26
CA GLN A 122 4.09 -23.06 16.74
C GLN A 122 2.89 -22.11 16.70
N ILE A 123 3.06 -20.85 17.10
CA ILE A 123 2.02 -19.82 17.04
C ILE A 123 1.60 -19.57 15.59
N VAL A 124 2.55 -19.46 14.65
CA VAL A 124 2.24 -19.31 13.21
C VAL A 124 1.44 -20.50 12.71
N MET A 125 1.84 -21.73 13.05
CA MET A 125 1.13 -22.94 12.66
C MET A 125 -0.30 -22.98 13.23
N ALA A 126 -0.49 -22.58 14.48
CA ALA A 126 -1.81 -22.52 15.11
C ALA A 126 -2.71 -21.44 14.46
N ALA A 127 -2.20 -20.22 14.27
CA ALA A 127 -2.93 -19.14 13.61
C ALA A 127 -3.37 -19.53 12.18
N ASN A 128 -2.48 -20.19 11.42
CA ASN A 128 -2.79 -20.67 10.08
C ASN A 128 -3.86 -21.77 10.09
N ARG A 129 -3.80 -22.70 11.05
CA ARG A 129 -4.81 -23.76 11.21
C ARG A 129 -6.19 -23.17 11.47
N GLU A 130 -6.27 -22.11 12.26
CA GLU A 130 -7.51 -21.39 12.56
C GLU A 130 -7.90 -20.37 11.48
N ARG A 131 -7.08 -20.20 10.44
CA ARG A 131 -7.26 -19.20 9.37
C ARG A 131 -7.37 -17.76 9.90
N ARG A 132 -6.62 -17.46 10.97
CA ARG A 132 -6.63 -16.16 11.62
C ARG A 132 -5.36 -15.37 11.29
N PRO A 133 -5.43 -14.03 11.17
CA PRO A 133 -4.25 -13.20 11.10
C PRO A 133 -3.38 -13.39 12.35
N ILE A 134 -2.07 -13.55 12.17
CA ILE A 134 -1.14 -13.81 13.28
C ILE A 134 -1.17 -12.73 14.36
N ALA A 135 -1.41 -11.48 13.99
CA ALA A 135 -1.50 -10.37 14.92
C ALA A 135 -2.70 -10.48 15.88
N ASP A 136 -3.84 -10.95 15.38
CA ASP A 136 -5.06 -11.11 16.18
C ASP A 136 -4.94 -12.35 17.06
N PHE A 137 -4.38 -13.43 16.51
CA PHE A 137 -4.10 -14.64 17.27
C PHE A 137 -3.13 -14.39 18.44
N LEU A 138 -2.09 -13.59 18.21
CA LEU A 138 -1.17 -13.17 19.27
C LEU A 138 -1.83 -12.33 20.35
N ALA A 139 -2.77 -11.46 19.99
CA ALA A 139 -3.50 -10.64 20.95
C ALA A 139 -4.34 -11.50 21.91
N ASP A 140 -5.04 -12.50 21.38
CA ASP A 140 -5.82 -13.43 22.20
C ASP A 140 -4.95 -14.22 23.16
N LEU A 141 -3.78 -14.69 22.69
CA LEU A 141 -2.83 -15.40 23.55
C LEU A 141 -2.34 -14.54 24.72
N VAL A 142 -2.22 -13.22 24.52
CA VAL A 142 -1.86 -12.29 25.60
C VAL A 142 -2.98 -12.22 26.65
N TRP A 143 -4.23 -12.12 26.23
CA TRP A 143 -5.37 -12.10 27.16
C TRP A 143 -5.49 -13.41 27.93
N ILE A 144 -5.45 -14.54 27.22
CA ILE A 144 -5.50 -15.88 27.83
C ILE A 144 -4.36 -16.06 28.84
N GLY A 145 -3.14 -15.65 28.48
CA GLY A 145 -1.98 -15.74 29.37
C GLY A 145 -2.11 -14.85 30.61
N PHE A 146 -2.68 -13.65 30.47
CA PHE A 146 -2.92 -12.74 31.60
C PHE A 146 -3.99 -13.27 32.55
N ASP A 147 -5.08 -13.81 32.02
CA ASP A 147 -6.15 -14.42 32.82
C ASP A 147 -5.65 -15.64 33.59
N ALA A 148 -4.84 -16.49 32.95
CA ALA A 148 -4.20 -17.63 33.59
C ALA A 148 -3.27 -17.18 34.74
N PHE A 149 -2.42 -16.19 34.49
CA PHE A 149 -1.56 -15.59 35.52
C PHE A 149 -2.38 -15.05 36.71
N LYS A 150 -3.50 -14.38 36.46
CA LYS A 150 -4.39 -13.86 37.51
C LYS A 150 -5.03 -14.96 38.35
N GLN A 151 -5.36 -16.10 37.74
CA GLN A 151 -5.90 -17.25 38.47
C GLN A 151 -4.86 -17.91 39.37
N GLU A 152 -3.59 -17.97 38.95
CA GLU A 152 -2.49 -18.48 39.77
C GLU A 152 -2.20 -17.59 40.99
N GLU A 153 -2.22 -16.26 40.82
CA GLU A 153 -2.08 -15.30 41.93
C GLU A 153 -3.20 -15.44 42.97
N ALA A 154 -4.42 -15.77 42.57
CA ALA A 154 -5.56 -15.90 43.46
C ALA A 154 -5.57 -17.22 44.26
N GLN A 155 -4.74 -18.19 43.88
CA GLN A 155 -4.64 -19.51 44.52
C GLN A 155 -3.39 -19.67 45.40
N SER A 156 -2.51 -18.66 45.43
CA SER A 156 -1.28 -18.60 46.25
C SER A 156 -1.48 -17.74 47.49
#